data_AF-A0A7C5KQZ5-F1
#
_entry.id   AF-A0A7C5KQZ5-F1
#
_cell.length_a   1.000
_cell.length_b   1.000
_cell.length_c   1.000
_cell.angle_alpha   90.00
_cell.angle_beta   90.00
_cell.angle_gamma   90.00
#
_symmetry.space_group_name_H-M   'P 1'
#
loop_
_entity.id
_entity.type
_entity.pdbx_description
1 polymer ?
#
loop_
_entity_poly.entity_id
_entity_poly.type
_entity_poly.pdbx_seq_one_letter_code
_entity_poly.pdbx_strand_id
1 'polypeptide(L)'
;MELANDPGRRRKRKSPTPSGGIWRAFQVLFFGLGLGLLVVLAVHESLGLKLFWNLWIPLAPALLLLVPGFWRNVCPLASASLLLRRLHLSLGIKMGRRGMVLLRTMGILALVVIVPLRHPLFDQDASLTLLLFAFLIFAALSLGMVFEWKAGWCAGACPVHPVERLYGRRSLFRFENMQCDRCEGCVPRCPDSIPGDRPFRGKDSGFFRVLDGVFFPGFFPGFVWGWFHVPNLHGQVEWGDLVDAYAFPLSAGGLSLLLFVVLASLLERRKVGGLRLFFAGLAIACYYWYRLPALFGFGPFPGDGMLLDLRGSLPEWFEPLSHGFVALLVMGWFLRGLGAKPTSWLQRPEISR
;
A
#
# COMPACT_ATOMS: atom_id res chain seq x y z
N MET A 1 -30.00 11.40 -22.43
CA MET A 1 -30.92 12.47 -21.98
C MET A 1 -31.76 11.85 -20.88
N GLU A 2 -31.75 12.23 -19.61
CA GLU A 2 -31.22 13.37 -18.86
C GLU A 2 -30.45 12.83 -17.64
N LEU A 3 -29.25 13.35 -17.38
CA LEU A 3 -28.60 13.20 -16.08
C LEU A 3 -29.13 14.33 -15.19
N ALA A 4 -29.88 13.95 -14.18
CA ALA A 4 -30.42 14.84 -13.16
C ALA A 4 -29.34 15.78 -12.61
N ASN A 5 -29.60 17.09 -12.74
CA ASN A 5 -28.92 18.17 -12.04
C ASN A 5 -28.92 17.90 -10.53
N ASP A 6 -27.72 17.83 -9.92
CA ASP A 6 -27.53 17.85 -8.47
C ASP A 6 -27.46 19.31 -7.98
N PRO A 7 -28.48 19.84 -7.27
CA PRO A 7 -28.52 21.20 -6.77
C PRO A 7 -27.71 21.27 -5.46
N GLY A 8 -26.40 21.12 -5.59
CA GLY A 8 -25.50 20.91 -4.45
C GLY A 8 -24.19 21.66 -4.62
N ARG A 9 -24.23 22.94 -5.05
CA ARG A 9 -23.07 23.85 -5.09
C ARG A 9 -22.61 24.20 -3.66
N ARG A 10 -22.19 23.19 -2.90
CA ARG A 10 -21.54 23.35 -1.59
C ARG A 10 -20.22 24.09 -1.83
N ARG A 11 -20.05 25.21 -1.13
CA ARG A 11 -18.81 25.99 -1.02
C ARG A 11 -17.60 25.06 -1.14
N LYS A 12 -16.80 25.22 -2.20
CA LYS A 12 -15.47 24.58 -2.33
C LYS A 12 -14.69 24.95 -1.07
N ARG A 13 -14.58 24.02 -0.11
CA ARG A 13 -13.53 24.11 0.91
C ARG A 13 -12.24 24.16 0.10
N LYS A 14 -11.59 25.33 0.03
CA LYS A 14 -10.24 25.45 -0.52
C LYS A 14 -9.38 24.50 0.30
N SER A 15 -9.06 23.34 -0.26
CA SER A 15 -8.00 22.50 0.28
C SER A 15 -6.72 23.34 0.31
N PRO A 16 -5.88 23.21 1.34
CA PRO A 16 -4.56 23.80 1.32
C PRO A 16 -3.75 23.03 0.25
N THR A 17 -3.86 23.44 -1.00
CA THR A 17 -3.13 22.83 -2.11
C THR A 17 -1.91 23.69 -2.42
N PRO A 18 -0.70 23.12 -2.31
CA PRO A 18 0.50 23.75 -2.82
C PRO A 18 0.33 24.07 -4.31
N SER A 19 0.95 25.16 -4.77
CA SER A 19 0.98 25.48 -6.20
C SER A 19 1.59 24.33 -7.01
N GLY A 20 1.26 24.24 -8.31
CA GLY A 20 1.76 23.16 -9.17
C GLY A 20 3.29 23.03 -9.19
N GLY A 21 4.02 24.14 -8.97
CA GLY A 21 5.48 24.14 -8.83
C GLY A 21 5.97 23.39 -7.58
N ILE A 22 5.30 23.57 -6.44
CA ILE A 22 5.66 22.87 -5.18
C ILE A 22 5.45 21.36 -5.32
N TRP A 23 4.39 20.94 -6.01
CA TRP A 23 4.16 19.51 -6.26
C TRP A 23 5.22 18.89 -7.16
N ARG A 24 5.67 19.61 -8.20
CA ARG A 24 6.78 19.15 -9.03
C ARG A 24 8.06 19.04 -8.21
N ALA A 25 8.33 20.00 -7.32
CA ALA A 25 9.45 19.92 -6.40
C ALA A 25 9.38 18.67 -5.50
N PHE A 26 8.20 18.35 -4.93
CA PHE A 26 8.01 17.12 -4.17
C PHE A 26 8.19 15.86 -5.03
N GLN A 27 7.68 15.83 -6.26
CA GLN A 27 7.87 14.68 -7.16
C GLN A 27 9.35 14.46 -7.49
N VAL A 28 10.08 15.53 -7.83
CA VAL A 28 11.52 15.47 -8.10
C VAL A 28 12.29 15.05 -6.85
N LEU A 29 11.95 15.59 -5.68
CA LEU A 29 12.56 15.23 -4.41
C LEU A 29 12.36 13.74 -4.11
N PHE A 30 11.14 13.22 -4.15
CA PHE A 30 10.87 11.81 -3.85
C PHE A 30 11.47 10.87 -4.91
N PHE A 31 11.47 11.26 -6.18
CA PHE A 31 12.14 10.51 -7.23
C PHE A 31 13.66 10.47 -7.00
N GLY A 32 14.26 11.61 -6.67
CA GLY A 32 15.68 11.73 -6.33
C GLY A 32 16.05 10.97 -5.07
N LEU A 33 15.22 10.99 -4.03
CA LEU A 33 15.39 10.17 -2.82
C LEU A 33 15.32 8.67 -3.15
N GLY A 34 14.37 8.27 -4.00
CA GLY A 34 14.26 6.88 -4.45
C GLY A 34 15.51 6.43 -5.22
N LEU A 35 15.99 7.23 -6.17
CA LEU A 35 17.21 6.94 -6.92
C LEU A 35 18.45 6.95 -6.00
N GLY A 36 18.55 7.93 -5.10
CA GLY A 36 19.62 8.04 -4.13
C GLY A 36 19.68 6.82 -3.21
N LEU A 37 18.53 6.31 -2.75
CA LEU A 37 18.47 5.07 -1.96
C LEU A 37 18.99 3.86 -2.77
N LEU A 38 18.67 3.76 -4.06
CA LEU A 38 19.22 2.69 -4.91
C LEU A 38 20.73 2.83 -5.12
N VAL A 39 21.24 4.05 -5.27
CA VAL A 39 22.69 4.30 -5.36
C VAL A 39 23.38 3.93 -4.05
N VAL A 40 22.83 4.34 -2.90
CA VAL A 40 23.37 3.96 -1.59
C VAL A 40 23.32 2.44 -1.41
N LEU A 41 22.26 1.78 -1.85
CA LEU A 41 22.16 0.32 -1.82
C LEU A 41 23.22 -0.38 -2.68
N ALA A 42 23.62 0.22 -3.82
CA ALA A 42 24.66 -0.31 -4.69
C ALA A 42 26.10 -0.04 -4.22
N VAL A 43 26.34 1.07 -3.51
CA VAL A 43 27.69 1.48 -3.07
C VAL A 43 27.96 1.11 -1.61
N HIS A 44 26.93 1.16 -0.77
CA HIS A 44 26.99 0.89 0.66
C HIS A 44 25.85 -0.05 1.07
N GLU A 45 26.00 -1.32 0.71
CA GLU A 45 24.99 -2.37 0.84
C GLU A 45 24.28 -2.39 2.21
N SER A 46 25.06 -2.42 3.30
CA SER A 46 24.52 -2.50 4.65
C SER A 46 23.75 -1.25 5.08
N LEU A 47 24.22 -0.06 4.70
CA LEU A 47 23.52 1.19 4.97
C LEU A 47 22.27 1.31 4.10
N GLY A 48 22.35 0.92 2.83
CA GLY A 48 21.23 0.95 1.90
C GLY A 48 20.10 0.04 2.34
N LEU A 49 20.39 -1.21 2.73
CA LEU A 49 19.40 -2.14 3.27
C LEU A 49 18.72 -1.57 4.52
N LYS A 50 19.49 -1.02 5.47
CA LYS A 50 18.94 -0.38 6.68
C LYS A 50 18.04 0.80 6.34
N LEU A 51 18.48 1.74 5.51
CA LEU A 51 17.67 2.91 5.14
C LEU A 51 16.42 2.51 4.35
N PHE A 52 16.54 1.54 3.45
CA PHE A 52 15.44 1.13 2.62
C PHE A 52 14.38 0.36 3.43
N TRP A 53 14.79 -0.73 4.06
CA TRP A 53 13.90 -1.67 4.74
C TRP A 53 13.51 -1.20 6.14
N ASN A 54 14.39 -0.48 6.86
CA ASN A 54 14.18 -0.08 8.26
C ASN A 54 13.79 1.41 8.42
N LEU A 55 13.85 2.22 7.37
CA LEU A 55 13.35 3.59 7.41
C LEU A 55 12.26 3.85 6.36
N TRP A 56 12.53 3.63 5.08
CA TRP A 56 11.60 4.00 4.01
C TRP A 56 10.32 3.15 3.98
N ILE A 57 10.46 1.83 3.99
CA ILE A 57 9.32 0.90 3.93
C ILE A 57 8.37 1.03 5.14
N PRO A 58 8.85 1.17 6.39
CA PRO A 58 8.00 1.36 7.56
C PRO A 58 7.22 2.68 7.57
N LEU A 59 7.67 3.70 6.82
CA LEU A 59 6.91 4.95 6.67
C LEU A 59 5.73 4.81 5.70
N ALA A 60 5.79 3.88 4.74
CA ALA A 60 4.77 3.74 3.71
C ALA A 60 3.38 3.39 4.29
N PRO A 61 3.19 2.39 5.16
CA PRO A 61 1.86 2.07 5.73
C PRO A 61 1.18 3.27 6.42
N ALA A 62 1.93 4.09 7.17
CA ALA A 62 1.42 5.31 7.79
C ALA A 62 0.98 6.35 6.74
N LEU A 63 1.77 6.55 5.68
CA LEU A 63 1.39 7.44 4.58
C LEU A 63 0.12 6.95 3.86
N LEU A 64 0.01 5.63 3.64
CA LEU A 64 -1.18 5.02 3.00
C LEU A 64 -2.43 5.14 3.87
N LEU A 65 -2.28 5.06 5.19
CA LEU A 65 -3.38 5.22 6.14
C LEU A 65 -3.85 6.68 6.21
N LEU A 66 -2.92 7.62 6.35
CA LEU A 66 -3.22 9.01 6.68
C LEU A 66 -3.47 9.85 5.43
N VAL A 67 -2.59 9.74 4.43
CA VAL A 67 -2.53 10.64 3.27
C VAL A 67 -2.28 9.87 1.97
N PRO A 68 -3.12 8.87 1.59
CA PRO A 68 -2.93 8.08 0.38
C PRO A 68 -2.84 8.93 -0.89
N GLY A 69 -3.53 10.07 -0.94
CA GLY A 69 -3.43 11.01 -2.07
C GLY A 69 -2.03 11.63 -2.23
N PHE A 70 -1.36 11.94 -1.11
CA PHE A 70 0.02 12.44 -1.15
C PHE A 70 0.95 11.37 -1.72
N TRP A 71 0.88 10.14 -1.18
CA TRP A 71 1.65 9.00 -1.68
C TRP A 71 1.45 8.77 -3.18
N ARG A 72 0.20 8.77 -3.66
CA ARG A 72 -0.13 8.62 -5.08
C ARG A 72 0.49 9.70 -5.96
N ASN A 73 0.66 10.92 -5.44
CA ASN A 73 1.29 12.01 -6.18
C ASN A 73 2.82 11.92 -6.20
N VAL A 74 3.45 11.45 -5.13
CA VAL A 74 4.93 11.47 -4.98
C VAL A 74 5.61 10.12 -5.26
N CYS A 75 4.86 9.03 -5.40
CA CYS A 75 5.41 7.70 -5.65
C CYS A 75 6.36 7.69 -6.87
N PRO A 76 7.64 7.29 -6.71
CA PRO A 76 8.60 7.25 -7.81
C PRO A 76 8.18 6.31 -8.93
N LEU A 77 7.65 5.13 -8.60
CA LEU A 77 7.18 4.14 -9.58
C LEU A 77 5.95 4.62 -10.35
N ALA A 78 5.06 5.40 -9.70
CA ALA A 78 3.95 6.04 -10.40
C ALA A 78 4.47 7.05 -11.43
N SER A 79 5.44 7.88 -11.03
CA SER A 79 6.06 8.87 -11.91
C SER A 79 6.81 8.21 -13.07
N ALA A 80 7.55 7.13 -12.81
CA ALA A 80 8.20 6.31 -13.84
C ALA A 80 7.18 5.74 -14.83
N SER A 81 6.11 5.10 -14.34
CA SER A 81 5.08 4.51 -15.21
C SER A 81 4.38 5.54 -16.11
N LEU A 82 4.26 6.79 -15.66
CA LEU A 82 3.61 7.86 -16.42
C LEU A 82 4.59 8.68 -17.27
N LEU A 83 5.90 8.48 -17.10
CA LEU A 83 6.94 9.24 -17.80
C LEU A 83 6.83 9.07 -19.32
N LEU A 84 6.74 7.82 -19.79
CA LEU A 84 6.68 7.52 -21.23
C LEU A 84 5.46 8.15 -21.90
N ARG A 85 4.35 8.29 -21.17
CA ARG A 85 3.17 8.99 -21.68
C ARG A 85 3.36 10.51 -21.74
N ARG A 86 4.02 11.12 -20.76
CA ARG A 86 4.37 12.55 -20.79
C ARG A 86 5.33 12.87 -21.94
N LEU A 87 6.13 11.89 -22.35
CA LEU A 87 7.00 11.94 -23.53
C LEU A 87 6.27 11.55 -24.84
N HIS A 88 4.97 11.26 -24.81
CA HIS A 88 4.16 10.83 -25.95
C HIS A 88 4.65 9.51 -26.62
N LEU A 89 5.31 8.63 -25.87
CA LEU A 89 5.81 7.32 -26.33
C LEU A 89 4.90 6.14 -25.94
N SER A 90 3.77 6.41 -25.29
CA SER A 90 2.82 5.38 -24.85
C SER A 90 1.83 5.01 -25.96
N LEU A 91 1.55 3.71 -26.13
CA LEU A 91 0.53 3.17 -27.02
C LEU A 91 -0.90 3.51 -26.57
N GLY A 92 -1.11 3.77 -25.27
CA GLY A 92 -2.40 4.21 -24.74
C GLY A 92 -3.53 3.19 -24.91
N ILE A 93 -3.25 1.89 -24.76
CA ILE A 93 -4.27 0.86 -24.92
C ILE A 93 -5.24 0.90 -23.73
N LYS A 94 -6.55 1.00 -24.03
CA LYS A 94 -7.62 0.94 -23.04
C LYS A 94 -7.72 -0.46 -22.45
N MET A 95 -7.70 -0.53 -21.12
CA MET A 95 -7.73 -1.80 -20.42
C MET A 95 -9.14 -2.35 -20.29
N GLY A 96 -9.37 -3.51 -20.90
CA GLY A 96 -10.60 -4.27 -20.69
C GLY A 96 -10.73 -4.78 -19.25
N ARG A 97 -11.96 -5.10 -18.85
CA ARG A 97 -12.28 -5.58 -17.49
C ARG A 97 -11.49 -6.83 -17.09
N ARG A 98 -11.29 -7.78 -18.01
CA ARG A 98 -10.53 -9.01 -17.75
C ARG A 98 -9.04 -8.73 -17.51
N GLY A 99 -8.43 -7.87 -18.34
CA GLY A 99 -7.03 -7.46 -18.16
C GLY A 99 -6.80 -6.77 -16.81
N MET A 100 -7.76 -5.95 -16.37
CA MET A 100 -7.69 -5.34 -15.04
C MET A 100 -7.77 -6.37 -13.91
N VAL A 101 -8.55 -7.46 -14.07
CA VAL A 101 -8.59 -8.55 -13.08
C VAL A 101 -7.22 -9.16 -12.98
N LEU A 102 -6.68 -9.55 -14.14
CA LEU A 102 -5.39 -10.21 -14.22
C LEU A 102 -4.29 -9.37 -13.57
N LEU A 103 -4.12 -8.10 -13.96
CA LEU A 103 -3.05 -7.27 -13.40
C LEU A 103 -3.20 -7.04 -11.90
N ARG A 104 -4.42 -6.83 -11.38
CA ARG A 104 -4.63 -6.68 -9.94
C ARG A 104 -4.33 -7.96 -9.17
N THR A 105 -4.73 -9.11 -9.72
CA THR A 105 -4.38 -10.41 -9.14
C THR A 105 -2.87 -10.61 -9.16
N MET A 106 -2.19 -10.27 -10.26
CA MET A 106 -0.72 -10.28 -10.31
C MET A 106 -0.09 -9.38 -9.25
N GLY A 107 -0.65 -8.19 -9.00
CA GLY A 107 -0.19 -7.31 -7.93
C GLY A 107 -0.33 -7.94 -6.53
N ILE A 108 -1.47 -8.56 -6.23
CA ILE A 108 -1.67 -9.27 -4.95
C ILE A 108 -0.72 -10.45 -4.82
N LEU A 109 -0.56 -11.26 -5.88
CA LEU A 109 0.37 -12.39 -5.89
C LEU A 109 1.81 -11.91 -5.70
N ALA A 110 2.21 -10.84 -6.39
CA ALA A 110 3.53 -10.24 -6.22
C ALA A 110 3.76 -9.77 -4.78
N LEU A 111 2.75 -9.18 -4.12
CA LEU A 111 2.85 -8.82 -2.70
C LEU A 111 3.05 -10.06 -1.83
N VAL A 112 2.26 -11.11 -2.04
CA VAL A 112 2.32 -12.37 -1.27
C VAL A 112 3.63 -13.12 -1.50
N VAL A 113 4.27 -12.95 -2.66
CA VAL A 113 5.59 -13.53 -2.97
C VAL A 113 6.73 -12.68 -2.40
N ILE A 114 6.71 -11.36 -2.65
CA ILE A 114 7.82 -10.48 -2.29
C ILE A 114 7.96 -10.32 -0.78
N VAL A 115 6.84 -10.24 -0.04
CA VAL A 115 6.88 -9.95 1.41
C VAL A 115 7.58 -11.08 2.19
N PRO A 116 7.23 -12.37 2.06
CA PRO A 116 7.92 -13.46 2.75
C PRO A 116 9.37 -13.63 2.35
N LEU A 117 9.70 -13.41 1.06
CA LEU A 117 11.08 -13.49 0.56
C LEU A 117 12.01 -12.43 1.16
N ARG A 118 11.49 -11.43 1.88
CA ARG A 118 12.34 -10.49 2.60
C ARG A 118 13.24 -11.17 3.61
N HIS A 119 12.73 -12.10 4.42
CA HIS A 119 13.51 -12.75 5.47
C HIS A 119 14.72 -13.56 4.94
N PRO A 120 14.55 -14.47 3.95
CA PRO A 120 15.66 -15.25 3.43
C PRO A 120 16.50 -14.53 2.36
N LEU A 121 15.93 -13.58 1.61
CA LEU A 121 16.62 -13.00 0.43
C LEU A 121 16.83 -11.49 0.56
N PHE A 122 15.75 -10.71 0.51
CA PHE A 122 15.88 -9.27 0.24
C PHE A 122 16.41 -8.45 1.42
N ASP A 123 16.20 -8.86 2.66
CA ASP A 123 16.74 -8.13 3.81
C ASP A 123 18.24 -8.40 4.02
N GLN A 124 18.79 -9.42 3.35
CA GLN A 124 20.19 -9.86 3.50
C GLN A 124 21.08 -9.43 2.34
N ASP A 125 20.53 -9.42 1.13
CA ASP A 125 21.30 -9.21 -0.09
C ASP A 125 20.85 -7.92 -0.79
N ALA A 126 21.76 -6.94 -0.82
CA ALA A 126 21.54 -5.66 -1.47
C ALA A 126 21.41 -5.81 -3.00
N SER A 127 22.14 -6.74 -3.61
CA SER A 127 22.07 -7.01 -5.06
C SER A 127 20.73 -7.61 -5.45
N LEU A 128 20.18 -8.55 -4.66
CA LEU A 128 18.84 -9.09 -4.90
C LEU A 128 17.76 -8.02 -4.70
N THR A 129 17.90 -7.14 -3.71
CA THR A 129 17.00 -6.00 -3.53
C THR A 129 17.08 -5.03 -4.70
N LEU A 130 18.27 -4.70 -5.19
CA LEU A 130 18.45 -3.88 -6.39
C LEU A 130 17.80 -4.51 -7.62
N LEU A 131 18.00 -5.80 -7.84
CA LEU A 131 17.40 -6.53 -8.95
C LEU A 131 15.87 -6.50 -8.87
N LEU A 132 15.30 -6.69 -7.66
CA LEU A 132 13.87 -6.56 -7.43
C LEU A 132 13.35 -5.18 -7.85
N PHE A 133 14.01 -4.10 -7.41
CA PHE A 133 13.56 -2.74 -7.76
C PHE A 133 13.80 -2.40 -9.23
N ALA A 134 14.89 -2.85 -9.83
CA ALA A 134 15.13 -2.72 -11.26
C ALA A 134 14.00 -3.40 -12.06
N PHE A 135 13.59 -4.61 -11.65
CA PHE A 135 12.46 -5.32 -12.24
C PHE A 135 11.14 -4.56 -12.05
N LEU A 136 10.84 -4.05 -10.85
CA LEU A 136 9.62 -3.28 -10.60
C LEU A 136 9.59 -1.97 -11.41
N ILE A 137 10.72 -1.27 -11.56
CA ILE A 137 10.84 -0.07 -12.38
C ILE A 137 10.61 -0.41 -13.85
N PHE A 138 11.26 -1.47 -14.34
CA PHE A 138 11.10 -1.95 -15.71
C PHE A 138 9.65 -2.34 -16.01
N ALA A 139 9.00 -3.08 -15.11
CA ALA A 139 7.60 -3.46 -15.23
C ALA A 139 6.67 -2.22 -15.21
N ALA A 140 6.94 -1.25 -14.33
CA ALA A 140 6.19 0.00 -14.26
C ALA A 140 6.28 0.81 -15.56
N LEU A 141 7.49 0.94 -16.12
CA LEU A 141 7.73 1.60 -17.41
C LEU A 141 7.03 0.85 -18.55
N SER A 142 7.22 -0.47 -18.64
CA SER A 142 6.65 -1.30 -19.71
C SER A 142 5.12 -1.25 -19.72
N LEU A 143 4.48 -1.41 -18.56
CA LEU A 143 3.02 -1.33 -18.45
C LEU A 143 2.49 0.08 -18.68
N GLY A 144 3.25 1.12 -18.34
CA GLY A 144 2.95 2.51 -18.65
C GLY A 144 3.11 2.88 -20.13
N MET A 145 4.00 2.19 -20.85
CA MET A 145 4.14 2.29 -22.30
C MET A 145 2.92 1.69 -23.00
N VAL A 146 2.41 0.55 -22.51
CA VAL A 146 1.34 -0.19 -23.19
C VAL A 146 -0.05 0.36 -22.86
N PHE A 147 -0.36 0.59 -21.58
CA PHE A 147 -1.73 0.85 -21.13
C PHE A 147 -2.01 2.32 -20.80
N GLU A 148 -3.29 2.68 -20.79
CA GLU A 148 -3.69 4.04 -20.43
C GLU A 148 -3.43 4.40 -18.96
N TRP A 149 -2.61 5.44 -18.74
CA TRP A 149 -2.47 6.15 -17.47
C TRP A 149 -2.20 5.18 -16.31
N LYS A 150 -3.01 5.25 -15.25
CA LYS A 150 -2.86 4.50 -14.02
C LYS A 150 -3.32 3.04 -14.16
N ALA A 151 -3.92 2.65 -15.28
CA ALA A 151 -4.50 1.32 -15.46
C ALA A 151 -3.45 0.20 -15.45
N GLY A 152 -2.28 0.44 -16.07
CA GLY A 152 -1.19 -0.54 -16.14
C GLY A 152 -0.58 -0.83 -14.76
N TRP A 153 0.08 0.17 -14.18
CA TRP A 153 0.83 0.01 -12.93
C TRP A 153 0.00 0.35 -11.69
N CYS A 154 -0.22 1.65 -11.42
CA CYS A 154 -0.72 2.14 -10.14
C CYS A 154 -2.06 1.54 -9.68
N ALA A 155 -2.99 1.25 -10.59
CA ALA A 155 -4.30 0.67 -10.28
C ALA A 155 -4.46 -0.78 -10.78
N GLY A 156 -3.41 -1.32 -11.41
CA GLY A 156 -3.33 -2.66 -11.97
C GLY A 156 -2.29 -3.48 -11.21
N ALA A 157 -1.09 -3.59 -11.78
CA ALA A 157 -0.04 -4.52 -11.34
C ALA A 157 0.74 -4.11 -10.07
N CYS A 158 0.54 -2.88 -9.56
CA CYS A 158 1.27 -2.41 -8.37
C CYS A 158 0.96 -3.28 -7.14
N PRO A 159 1.96 -3.92 -6.51
CA PRO A 159 1.73 -4.81 -5.36
C PRO A 159 1.17 -4.11 -4.12
N VAL A 160 1.45 -2.81 -4.00
CA VAL A 160 1.01 -2.00 -2.85
C VAL A 160 -0.45 -1.55 -3.00
N HIS A 161 -1.00 -1.49 -4.22
CA HIS A 161 -2.35 -1.00 -4.48
C HIS A 161 -3.48 -1.63 -3.62
N PRO A 162 -3.54 -2.97 -3.41
CA PRO A 162 -4.54 -3.56 -2.52
C PRO A 162 -4.41 -3.04 -1.08
N VAL A 163 -3.19 -2.81 -0.59
CA VAL A 163 -2.92 -2.20 0.73
C VAL A 163 -3.41 -0.75 0.77
N GLU A 164 -3.14 0.03 -0.28
CA GLU A 164 -3.63 1.42 -0.40
C GLU A 164 -5.16 1.47 -0.29
N ARG A 165 -5.86 0.52 -0.92
CA ARG A 165 -7.34 0.45 -0.89
C ARG A 165 -7.88 -0.07 0.44
N LEU A 166 -7.13 -0.91 1.14
CA LEU A 166 -7.49 -1.40 2.46
C LEU A 166 -7.36 -0.29 3.51
N TYR A 167 -6.21 0.39 3.55
CA TYR A 167 -5.88 1.41 4.55
C TYR A 167 -6.49 2.78 4.22
N GLY A 168 -6.39 3.20 2.96
CA GLY A 168 -6.79 4.52 2.48
C GLY A 168 -8.29 4.74 2.39
N ARG A 169 -9.15 3.90 2.98
CA ARG A 169 -10.61 4.07 2.92
C ARG A 169 -11.08 5.42 3.47
N ARG A 170 -10.29 6.02 4.35
CA ARG A 170 -10.45 7.39 4.85
C ARG A 170 -9.13 8.12 4.69
N SER A 171 -9.11 9.13 3.84
CA SER A 171 -7.98 10.06 3.75
C SER A 171 -8.17 11.22 4.72
N LEU A 172 -7.13 11.58 5.47
CA LEU A 172 -7.10 12.76 6.35
C LEU A 172 -7.28 14.05 5.52
N PHE A 173 -6.57 14.10 4.39
CA PHE A 173 -6.56 15.23 3.47
C PHE A 173 -6.90 14.78 2.05
N ARG A 174 -7.51 15.69 1.28
CA ARG A 174 -7.73 15.51 -0.15
C ARG A 174 -6.79 16.45 -0.89
N PHE A 175 -5.97 15.91 -1.78
CA PHE A 175 -5.01 16.68 -2.57
C PHE A 175 -5.45 16.84 -4.02
N GLU A 176 -4.89 17.80 -4.74
CA GLU A 176 -5.05 17.86 -6.19
C GLU A 176 -4.33 16.69 -6.87
N ASN A 177 -4.87 16.19 -7.98
CA ASN A 177 -4.21 15.15 -8.74
C ASN A 177 -3.11 15.76 -9.60
N MET A 178 -1.86 15.42 -9.30
CA MET A 178 -0.67 15.92 -10.00
C MET A 178 -0.10 14.91 -11.00
N GLN A 179 -0.71 13.73 -11.07
CA GLN A 179 -0.32 12.66 -11.98
C GLN A 179 -1.20 12.63 -13.24
N CYS A 180 -2.44 13.11 -13.16
CA CYS A 180 -3.35 13.26 -14.31
C CYS A 180 -3.85 14.70 -14.38
N ASP A 181 -3.68 15.34 -15.53
CA ASP A 181 -4.24 16.65 -15.87
C ASP A 181 -5.71 16.56 -16.29
N ARG A 182 -6.12 15.44 -16.91
CA ARG A 182 -7.49 15.12 -17.30
C ARG A 182 -7.90 13.71 -16.85
N CYS A 183 -9.20 13.49 -16.67
CA CYS A 183 -9.79 12.22 -16.28
C CYS A 183 -10.22 11.44 -17.52
N GLU A 184 -9.46 10.39 -17.82
CA GLU A 184 -9.55 9.65 -19.09
C GLU A 184 -10.34 8.33 -18.98
N GLY A 185 -10.95 8.09 -17.81
CA GLY A 185 -11.71 6.87 -17.58
C GLY A 185 -10.86 5.58 -17.59
N CYS A 186 -9.53 5.71 -17.41
CA CYS A 186 -8.58 4.59 -17.52
C CYS A 186 -8.89 3.40 -16.60
N VAL A 187 -9.61 3.64 -15.49
CA VAL A 187 -10.10 2.57 -14.61
C VAL A 187 -11.59 2.74 -14.28
N PRO A 188 -12.40 1.65 -14.28
CA PRO A 188 -13.83 1.71 -13.99
C PRO A 188 -14.17 2.34 -12.64
N ARG A 189 -13.30 2.12 -11.64
CA ARG A 189 -13.41 2.71 -10.30
C ARG A 189 -12.06 3.20 -9.83
N CYS A 190 -11.86 4.52 -9.90
CA CYS A 190 -10.63 5.16 -9.46
C CYS A 190 -10.79 5.67 -8.02
N PRO A 191 -10.06 5.12 -7.02
CA PRO A 191 -10.14 5.57 -5.62
C PRO A 191 -9.65 7.02 -5.45
N ASP A 192 -8.80 7.49 -6.37
CA ASP A 192 -8.36 8.88 -6.44
C ASP A 192 -9.56 9.84 -6.64
N SER A 193 -10.62 9.38 -7.30
CA SER A 193 -11.69 10.23 -7.82
C SER A 193 -13.10 9.86 -7.34
N ILE A 194 -13.26 8.71 -6.69
CA ILE A 194 -14.55 8.21 -6.17
C ILE A 194 -14.41 8.00 -4.66
N PRO A 195 -15.16 8.75 -3.83
CA PRO A 195 -15.09 8.57 -2.39
C PRO A 195 -15.54 7.18 -1.94
N GLY A 196 -14.73 6.56 -1.07
CA GLY A 196 -15.10 5.33 -0.38
C GLY A 196 -15.45 4.18 -1.29
N ASP A 197 -14.67 3.99 -2.35
CA ASP A 197 -14.84 2.92 -3.32
C ASP A 197 -15.25 1.62 -2.62
N ARG A 198 -16.53 1.25 -2.77
CA ARG A 198 -17.12 0.08 -2.15
C ARG A 198 -16.99 -1.06 -3.16
N PRO A 199 -16.21 -2.12 -2.88
CA PRO A 199 -16.02 -3.24 -3.81
C PRO A 199 -17.32 -3.98 -4.22
N PHE A 200 -18.46 -3.64 -3.61
CA PHE A 200 -19.73 -4.36 -3.72
C PHE A 200 -20.86 -3.59 -4.41
N ARG A 201 -20.68 -2.29 -4.74
CA ARG A 201 -21.79 -1.45 -5.21
C ARG A 201 -21.69 -1.15 -6.71
N GLY A 202 -21.89 -2.17 -7.56
CA GLY A 202 -21.97 -2.07 -9.02
C GLY A 202 -21.88 -3.40 -9.76
N LYS A 203 -21.97 -3.36 -11.10
CA LYS A 203 -21.83 -4.50 -12.02
C LYS A 203 -20.38 -5.01 -12.14
N ASP A 204 -19.55 -4.92 -11.10
CA ASP A 204 -18.18 -5.44 -11.09
C ASP A 204 -18.18 -6.98 -11.08
N SER A 205 -17.09 -7.63 -11.50
CA SER A 205 -17.11 -9.10 -11.66
C SER A 205 -17.15 -9.72 -10.28
N GLY A 206 -17.90 -10.83 -10.13
CA GLY A 206 -18.03 -11.53 -8.85
C GLY A 206 -16.65 -11.80 -8.21
N PHE A 207 -15.65 -12.12 -9.05
CA PHE A 207 -14.28 -12.36 -8.60
C PHE A 207 -13.62 -11.13 -7.95
N PHE A 208 -13.67 -9.94 -8.54
CA PHE A 208 -13.09 -8.73 -7.94
C PHE A 208 -13.67 -8.41 -6.57
N ARG A 209 -14.99 -8.58 -6.48
CA ARG A 209 -15.74 -8.35 -5.26
C ARG A 209 -15.28 -9.28 -4.14
N VAL A 210 -15.03 -10.55 -4.46
CA VAL A 210 -14.51 -11.53 -3.50
C VAL A 210 -13.07 -11.18 -3.13
N LEU A 211 -12.23 -10.87 -4.12
CA LEU A 211 -10.80 -10.61 -3.90
C LEU A 211 -10.56 -9.36 -3.02
N ASP A 212 -11.07 -8.20 -3.41
CA ASP A 212 -10.86 -6.93 -2.68
C ASP A 212 -11.79 -6.79 -1.46
N GLY A 213 -12.91 -7.52 -1.47
CA GLY A 213 -13.99 -7.33 -0.51
C GLY A 213 -14.00 -8.34 0.63
N VAL A 214 -13.45 -9.53 0.41
CA VAL A 214 -13.45 -10.64 1.37
C VAL A 214 -12.03 -11.17 1.58
N PHE A 215 -11.38 -11.65 0.52
CA PHE A 215 -10.06 -12.29 0.59
C PHE A 215 -9.03 -11.34 1.19
N PHE A 216 -8.74 -10.21 0.54
CA PHE A 216 -7.64 -9.35 0.98
C PHE A 216 -7.87 -8.74 2.38
N PRO A 217 -9.05 -8.17 2.71
CA PRO A 217 -9.30 -7.67 4.06
C PRO A 217 -9.25 -8.75 5.14
N GLY A 218 -9.71 -9.98 4.85
CA GLY A 218 -9.71 -11.08 5.81
C GLY A 218 -8.34 -11.74 5.98
N PHE A 219 -7.60 -11.91 4.87
CA PHE A 219 -6.31 -12.60 4.84
C PHE A 219 -5.17 -11.73 5.38
N PHE A 220 -5.14 -10.46 5.00
CA PHE A 220 -3.96 -9.61 5.19
C PHE A 220 -3.53 -9.39 6.65
N PRO A 221 -4.43 -9.24 7.64
CA PRO A 221 -4.00 -9.04 9.03
C PRO A 221 -3.25 -10.25 9.59
N GLY A 222 -3.75 -11.47 9.35
CA GLY A 222 -3.06 -12.69 9.73
C GLY A 222 -1.73 -12.87 8.98
N PHE A 223 -1.71 -12.52 7.70
CA PHE A 223 -0.48 -12.57 6.89
C PHE A 223 0.61 -11.64 7.45
N VAL A 224 0.25 -10.41 7.81
CA VAL A 224 1.17 -9.45 8.45
C VAL A 224 1.65 -9.99 9.80
N TRP A 225 0.74 -10.52 10.63
CA TRP A 225 1.09 -11.08 11.93
C TRP A 225 2.06 -12.27 11.80
N GLY A 226 1.78 -13.20 10.89
CA GLY A 226 2.63 -14.37 10.66
C GLY A 226 4.01 -14.01 10.12
N TRP A 227 4.12 -12.95 9.32
CA TRP A 227 5.41 -12.44 8.83
C TRP A 227 6.35 -12.05 9.98
N PHE A 228 5.85 -11.39 11.02
CA PHE A 228 6.68 -11.03 12.19
C PHE A 228 7.11 -12.20 13.08
N HIS A 229 6.63 -13.43 12.82
CA HIS A 229 7.03 -14.64 13.54
C HIS A 229 8.10 -15.46 12.79
N VAL A 230 8.56 -14.96 11.65
CA VAL A 230 9.67 -15.55 10.90
C VAL A 230 10.93 -14.71 11.18
N PRO A 231 12.03 -15.31 11.66
CA PRO A 231 13.30 -14.60 11.84
C PRO A 231 13.94 -14.29 10.47
N ASN A 232 14.78 -13.27 10.41
CA ASN A 232 15.67 -13.12 9.27
C ASN A 232 16.71 -14.23 9.28
N LEU A 233 17.00 -14.78 8.10
CA LEU A 233 17.93 -15.88 7.96
C LEU A 233 19.25 -15.34 7.44
N HIS A 234 20.36 -15.77 8.04
CA HIS A 234 21.70 -15.35 7.63
C HIS A 234 22.47 -16.58 7.12
N GLY A 235 23.09 -16.45 5.95
CA GLY A 235 23.89 -17.53 5.35
C GLY A 235 23.23 -18.20 4.16
N GLN A 236 23.54 -19.48 3.93
CA GLN A 236 22.98 -20.23 2.81
C GLN A 236 21.51 -20.56 3.10
N VAL A 237 20.64 -20.16 2.18
CA VAL A 237 19.19 -20.42 2.28
C VAL A 237 18.90 -21.85 1.84
N GLU A 238 18.35 -22.65 2.73
CA GLU A 238 17.90 -24.00 2.43
C GLU A 238 16.44 -24.03 1.96
N TRP A 239 16.00 -25.16 1.40
CA TRP A 239 14.59 -25.31 1.01
C TRP A 239 13.63 -25.22 2.21
N GLY A 240 14.06 -25.68 3.40
CA GLY A 240 13.27 -25.60 4.63
C GLY A 240 12.98 -24.15 5.04
N ASP A 241 13.99 -23.29 4.95
CA ASP A 241 13.90 -21.85 5.22
C ASP A 241 12.85 -21.16 4.34
N LEU A 242 12.81 -21.51 3.05
CA LEU A 242 11.79 -21.02 2.13
C LEU A 242 10.41 -21.50 2.54
N VAL A 243 10.26 -22.76 2.96
CA VAL A 243 8.96 -23.27 3.44
C VAL A 243 8.51 -22.50 4.67
N ASP A 244 9.39 -22.29 5.65
CA ASP A 244 9.04 -21.59 6.89
C ASP A 244 8.69 -20.12 6.65
N ALA A 245 9.44 -19.46 5.77
CA ALA A 245 9.16 -18.08 5.38
C ALA A 245 7.74 -17.89 4.85
N TYR A 246 7.17 -18.88 4.16
CA TYR A 246 5.81 -18.82 3.63
C TYR A 246 4.77 -19.49 4.52
N ALA A 247 5.10 -20.58 5.21
CA ALA A 247 4.15 -21.38 5.96
C ALA A 247 3.47 -20.57 7.07
N PHE A 248 4.23 -19.82 7.86
CA PHE A 248 3.68 -18.99 8.93
C PHE A 248 2.78 -17.84 8.41
N PRO A 249 3.23 -16.96 7.50
CA PRO A 249 2.37 -15.91 6.96
C PRO A 249 1.11 -16.44 6.26
N LEU A 250 1.24 -17.50 5.46
CA LEU A 250 0.11 -18.04 4.70
C LEU A 250 -0.91 -18.74 5.61
N SER A 251 -0.45 -19.51 6.60
CA SER A 251 -1.34 -20.19 7.56
C SER A 251 -2.08 -19.19 8.46
N ALA A 252 -1.37 -18.22 9.02
CA ALA A 252 -1.97 -17.16 9.82
C ALA A 252 -2.94 -16.30 8.99
N GLY A 253 -2.58 -15.97 7.75
CA GLY A 253 -3.47 -15.31 6.81
C GLY A 253 -4.73 -16.12 6.50
N GLY A 254 -4.58 -17.44 6.29
CA GLY A 254 -5.71 -18.37 6.10
C GLY A 254 -6.65 -18.42 7.30
N LEU A 255 -6.10 -18.50 8.52
CA LEU A 255 -6.88 -18.48 9.75
C LEU A 255 -7.63 -17.15 9.93
N SER A 256 -6.97 -16.03 9.67
CA SER A 256 -7.58 -14.69 9.73
C SER A 256 -8.71 -14.55 8.70
N LEU A 257 -8.53 -15.08 7.50
CA LEU A 257 -9.56 -15.12 6.47
C LEU A 257 -10.76 -15.98 6.89
N LEU A 258 -10.52 -17.16 7.46
CA LEU A 258 -11.57 -18.03 7.98
C LEU A 258 -12.39 -17.30 9.05
N LEU A 259 -11.71 -16.68 10.02
CA LEU A 259 -12.35 -15.87 11.06
C LEU A 259 -13.16 -14.73 10.46
N PHE A 260 -12.62 -14.01 9.48
CA PHE A 260 -13.33 -12.94 8.79
C PHE A 260 -14.61 -13.46 8.13
N VAL A 261 -14.56 -14.59 7.43
CA VAL A 261 -15.71 -15.17 6.73
C VAL A 261 -16.78 -15.63 7.72
N VAL A 262 -16.39 -16.28 8.82
CA VAL A 262 -17.31 -16.70 9.89
C VAL A 262 -17.97 -15.49 10.54
N LEU A 263 -17.21 -14.46 10.91
CA LEU A 263 -17.79 -13.23 11.47
C LEU A 263 -18.69 -12.51 10.46
N ALA A 264 -18.30 -12.47 9.18
CA ALA A 264 -19.09 -11.84 8.13
C ALA A 264 -20.40 -12.58 7.83
N SER A 265 -20.46 -13.91 8.02
CA SER A 265 -21.67 -14.70 7.85
C SER A 265 -22.66 -14.55 9.02
N LEU A 266 -22.14 -14.30 10.22
CA LEU A 266 -22.94 -14.06 11.43
C LEU A 266 -23.48 -12.63 11.53
N LEU A 267 -22.84 -11.67 10.85
CA LEU A 267 -23.22 -10.26 10.91
C LEU A 267 -24.23 -9.86 9.83
N GLU A 268 -25.11 -8.92 10.17
CA GLU A 268 -25.95 -8.24 9.18
C GLU A 268 -25.11 -7.61 8.06
N ARG A 269 -25.59 -7.66 6.82
CA ARG A 269 -24.91 -7.09 5.64
C ARG A 269 -24.45 -5.63 5.81
N ARG A 270 -25.16 -4.83 6.63
CA ARG A 270 -24.80 -3.43 6.93
C ARG A 270 -23.53 -3.31 7.78
N LYS A 271 -23.25 -4.28 8.65
CA LYS A 271 -22.13 -4.28 9.61
C LYS A 271 -20.82 -4.81 8.99
N VAL A 272 -20.89 -5.57 7.88
CA VAL A 272 -19.72 -6.08 7.13
C VAL A 272 -18.78 -4.96 6.63
N GLY A 273 -19.30 -3.74 6.42
CA GLY A 273 -18.48 -2.55 6.16
C GLY A 273 -17.53 -2.23 7.31
N GLY A 274 -18.05 -2.22 8.54
CA GLY A 274 -17.28 -2.00 9.76
C GLY A 274 -16.30 -3.13 10.05
N LEU A 275 -16.69 -4.39 9.84
CA LEU A 275 -15.79 -5.54 9.99
C LEU A 275 -14.53 -5.41 9.12
N ARG A 276 -14.69 -4.98 7.86
CA ARG A 276 -13.54 -4.75 6.97
C ARG A 276 -12.64 -3.60 7.44
N LEU A 277 -13.21 -2.55 8.03
CA LEU A 277 -12.43 -1.46 8.62
C LEU A 277 -11.69 -1.93 9.86
N PHE A 278 -12.34 -2.76 10.68
CA PHE A 278 -11.71 -3.38 11.85
C PHE A 278 -10.52 -4.24 11.45
N PHE A 279 -10.68 -5.14 10.47
CA PHE A 279 -9.57 -5.96 9.97
C PHE A 279 -8.46 -5.13 9.32
N ALA A 280 -8.81 -4.08 8.56
CA ALA A 280 -7.81 -3.12 8.06
C ALA A 280 -7.01 -2.46 9.19
N GLY A 281 -7.68 -2.08 10.28
CA GLY A 281 -7.07 -1.56 11.50
C GLY A 281 -6.19 -2.58 12.20
N LEU A 282 -6.62 -3.84 12.27
CA LEU A 282 -5.82 -4.93 12.84
C LEU A 282 -4.53 -5.14 12.06
N ALA A 283 -4.56 -5.15 10.72
CA ALA A 283 -3.34 -5.30 9.92
C ALA A 283 -2.29 -4.23 10.21
N ILE A 284 -2.69 -2.94 10.25
CA ILE A 284 -1.76 -1.85 10.53
C ILE A 284 -1.35 -1.78 12.01
N ALA A 285 -2.24 -2.14 12.93
CA ALA A 285 -1.92 -2.28 14.34
C ALA A 285 -0.85 -3.36 14.53
N CYS A 286 -1.07 -4.56 13.99
CA CYS A 286 -0.08 -5.64 14.02
C CYS A 286 1.24 -5.21 13.40
N TYR A 287 1.22 -4.52 12.26
CA TYR A 287 2.44 -4.03 11.63
C TYR A 287 3.26 -3.14 12.57
N TYR A 288 2.67 -2.08 13.13
CA TYR A 288 3.40 -1.16 13.99
C TYR A 288 3.63 -1.68 15.41
N TRP A 289 2.83 -2.64 15.87
CA TRP A 289 3.03 -3.33 17.13
C TRP A 289 4.41 -3.96 17.15
N TYR A 290 4.73 -4.78 16.14
CA TYR A 290 6.05 -5.41 16.07
C TYR A 290 7.13 -4.48 15.50
N ARG A 291 6.78 -3.65 14.50
CA ARG A 291 7.81 -2.88 13.79
C ARG A 291 8.40 -1.75 14.62
N LEU A 292 7.57 -0.99 15.34
CA LEU A 292 8.03 0.21 16.05
C LEU A 292 9.11 -0.10 17.11
N PRO A 293 8.93 -1.07 18.02
CA PRO A 293 9.99 -1.47 18.95
C PRO A 293 11.21 -2.08 18.23
N ALA A 294 11.00 -2.86 17.17
CA ALA A 294 12.09 -3.51 16.41
C ALA A 294 13.07 -2.51 15.81
N LEU A 295 12.59 -1.33 15.38
CA LEU A 295 13.45 -0.26 14.89
C LEU A 295 14.50 0.22 15.91
N PHE A 296 14.22 0.03 17.20
CA PHE A 296 15.08 0.46 18.32
C PHE A 296 15.78 -0.70 19.03
N GLY A 297 15.70 -1.91 18.47
CA GLY A 297 16.36 -3.12 18.96
C GLY A 297 15.49 -4.00 19.87
N PHE A 298 14.22 -3.64 20.10
CA PHE A 298 13.28 -4.41 20.93
C PHE A 298 12.40 -5.32 20.07
N GLY A 299 12.23 -6.58 20.41
CA GLY A 299 11.33 -7.46 19.67
C GLY A 299 11.68 -8.94 19.82
N PRO A 300 10.91 -9.82 19.14
CA PRO A 300 11.08 -11.26 19.27
C PRO A 300 12.43 -11.76 18.74
N PHE A 301 13.01 -11.04 17.76
CA PHE A 301 14.30 -11.36 17.14
C PHE A 301 15.24 -10.16 17.25
N PRO A 302 16.09 -10.08 18.30
CA PRO A 302 16.96 -8.94 18.51
C PRO A 302 17.96 -8.76 17.36
N GLY A 303 18.04 -7.54 16.82
CA GLY A 303 18.89 -7.21 15.67
C GLY A 303 18.16 -7.22 14.32
N ASP A 304 17.03 -7.93 14.23
CA ASP A 304 16.26 -8.01 12.99
C ASP A 304 15.49 -6.72 12.71
N GLY A 305 15.79 -6.13 11.55
CA GLY A 305 15.07 -4.95 11.10
C GLY A 305 15.31 -3.70 11.96
N MET A 306 16.39 -3.68 12.74
CA MET A 306 16.80 -2.59 13.61
C MET A 306 17.36 -1.41 12.80
N LEU A 307 16.96 -0.19 13.16
CA LEU A 307 17.51 1.05 12.61
C LEU A 307 18.64 1.56 13.51
N LEU A 308 18.40 1.62 14.82
CA LEU A 308 19.35 2.06 15.85
C LEU A 308 19.23 1.13 17.06
N ASP A 309 20.35 0.69 17.64
CA ASP A 309 20.32 -0.07 18.89
C ASP A 309 20.25 0.89 20.07
N LEU A 310 19.08 0.99 20.71
CA LEU A 310 18.87 1.85 21.87
C LEU A 310 18.56 1.04 23.14
N ARG A 311 18.79 -0.28 23.14
CA ARG A 311 18.50 -1.14 24.31
C ARG A 311 19.25 -0.72 25.57
N GLY A 312 20.45 -0.15 25.43
CA GLY A 312 21.22 0.37 26.57
C GLY A 312 20.81 1.77 27.03
N SER A 313 20.01 2.50 26.26
CA SER A 313 19.60 3.89 26.55
C SER A 313 18.13 4.03 26.88
N LEU A 314 17.28 3.15 26.34
CA LEU A 314 15.85 3.13 26.58
C LEU A 314 15.50 2.15 27.70
N PRO A 315 14.55 2.50 28.57
CA PRO A 315 14.10 1.64 29.64
C PRO A 315 13.24 0.49 29.11
N GLU A 316 13.17 -0.62 29.86
CA GLU A 316 12.39 -1.82 29.48
C GLU A 316 10.89 -1.54 29.26
N TRP A 317 10.34 -0.50 29.91
CA TRP A 317 8.95 -0.10 29.68
C TRP A 317 8.69 0.56 28.33
N PHE A 318 9.74 0.85 27.54
CA PHE A 318 9.60 1.42 26.20
C PHE A 318 8.79 0.51 25.26
N GLU A 319 9.08 -0.79 25.25
CA GLU A 319 8.38 -1.76 24.40
C GLU A 319 6.87 -1.80 24.70
N PRO A 320 6.40 -2.06 25.94
CA PRO A 320 4.97 -2.06 26.24
C PRO A 320 4.32 -0.68 26.08
N LEU A 321 5.06 0.42 26.32
CA LEU A 321 4.54 1.77 26.05
C LEU A 321 4.31 1.98 24.55
N SER A 322 5.24 1.55 23.70
CA SER A 322 5.14 1.67 22.24
C SER A 322 3.94 0.87 21.70
N HIS A 323 3.75 -0.35 22.22
CA HIS A 323 2.59 -1.19 21.93
C HIS A 323 1.27 -0.50 22.31
N GLY A 324 1.18 0.04 23.52
CA GLY A 324 0.01 0.78 23.99
C GLY A 324 -0.29 2.00 23.14
N PHE A 325 0.74 2.77 22.78
CA PHE A 325 0.63 3.95 21.93
C PHE A 325 0.10 3.61 20.52
N VAL A 326 0.66 2.58 19.88
CA VAL A 326 0.20 2.11 18.56
C VAL A 326 -1.24 1.64 18.61
N ALA A 327 -1.60 0.82 19.61
CA ALA A 327 -2.96 0.33 19.78
C ALA A 327 -3.96 1.47 19.94
N LEU A 328 -3.66 2.46 20.79
CA LEU A 328 -4.52 3.63 21.02
C LEU A 328 -4.67 4.49 19.76
N LEU A 329 -3.58 4.78 19.05
CA LEU A 329 -3.62 5.60 17.84
C LEU A 329 -4.40 4.93 16.71
N VAL A 330 -4.08 3.68 16.42
CA VAL A 330 -4.71 2.94 15.32
C VAL A 330 -6.17 2.68 15.65
N MET A 331 -6.47 2.16 16.84
CA MET A 331 -7.86 1.91 17.23
C MET A 331 -8.66 3.22 17.29
N GLY A 332 -8.09 4.29 17.84
CA GLY A 332 -8.71 5.62 17.85
C GLY A 332 -9.00 6.15 16.44
N TRP A 333 -8.10 5.95 15.48
CA TRP A 333 -8.30 6.33 14.08
C TRP A 333 -9.47 5.58 13.43
N PHE A 334 -9.51 4.26 13.59
CA PHE A 334 -10.54 3.41 12.98
C PHE A 334 -11.90 3.55 13.68
N LEU A 335 -11.93 3.68 15.02
CA LEU A 335 -13.16 3.95 15.78
C LEU A 335 -13.78 5.29 15.39
N ARG A 336 -12.98 6.37 15.28
CA ARG A 336 -13.45 7.65 14.73
C ARG A 336 -13.92 7.54 13.27
N GLY A 337 -13.48 6.49 12.56
CA GLY A 337 -13.86 6.19 11.18
C GLY A 337 -15.20 5.45 11.07
N LEU A 338 -15.68 4.81 12.14
CA LEU A 338 -16.98 4.14 12.15
C LEU A 338 -18.09 5.19 11.98
N GLY A 339 -18.79 5.14 10.84
CA GLY A 339 -19.89 6.07 10.52
C GLY A 339 -19.47 7.36 9.81
N ALA A 340 -18.16 7.64 9.68
CA ALA A 340 -17.69 8.80 8.92
C ALA A 340 -17.98 8.65 7.42
N LYS A 341 -18.33 9.77 6.74
CA LYS A 341 -18.49 9.76 5.28
C LYS A 341 -17.14 9.52 4.63
N PRO A 342 -17.03 8.57 3.68
CA PRO A 342 -15.76 8.32 3.04
C PRO A 342 -15.36 9.49 2.14
N THR A 343 -14.04 9.68 1.99
CA THR A 343 -13.42 10.73 1.17
C THR A 343 -12.70 10.10 -0.02
N SER A 344 -12.58 10.83 -1.13
CA SER A 344 -11.67 10.42 -2.22
C SER A 344 -10.24 10.85 -1.87
N TRP A 345 -9.25 10.15 -2.38
CA TRP A 345 -7.85 10.47 -2.09
C TRP A 345 -7.40 11.79 -2.73
N LEU A 346 -7.88 12.03 -3.95
CA LEU A 346 -7.52 13.18 -4.76
C LEU A 346 -8.76 13.94 -5.24
N GLN A 347 -8.55 15.13 -5.76
CA GLN A 347 -9.53 15.86 -6.54
C GLN A 347 -9.54 15.30 -7.96
N ARG A 348 -10.73 14.95 -8.44
CA ARG A 348 -10.90 14.45 -9.81
C ARG A 348 -10.62 15.61 -10.78
N PRO A 349 -9.73 15.45 -11.77
CA PRO A 349 -9.53 16.42 -12.83
C PRO A 349 -10.73 16.46 -13.78
N GLU A 350 -10.79 17.45 -14.67
CA GLU A 350 -11.85 17.53 -15.68
C GLU A 350 -11.81 16.31 -16.61
N ILE A 351 -12.97 15.81 -17.01
CA ILE A 351 -13.08 14.64 -17.88
C ILE A 351 -12.62 15.04 -19.29
N SER A 352 -11.77 14.23 -19.92
CA SER A 352 -11.40 14.44 -21.32
C SER A 352 -12.67 14.34 -22.18
N ARG A 353 -12.92 15.35 -23.00
CA ARG A 353 -14.05 15.39 -23.93
C ARG A 353 -13.75 14.57 -25.16
#